data_AF-Q9RRC6-F1
#
_entry.id   AF-Q9RRC6-F1
#
_cell.length_a   1.000
_cell.length_b   1.000
_cell.length_c   1.000
_cell.angle_alpha   90.00
_cell.angle_beta   90.00
_cell.angle_gamma   90.00
#
_symmetry.space_group_name_H-M   'P 1'
#
loop_
_entity.id
_entity.type
_entity.pdbx_description
1 polymer ?
#
loop_
_entity_poly.entity_id
_entity_poly.type
_entity_poly.pdbx_seq_one_letter_code
_entity_poly.pdbx_strand_id
1 'polypeptide(L)'
;MPRLTVRPAGRRARAGFFLTSISSGRRKTGADFAARLGAALLLFRRRERFFSRSGRRLRGTSYRAFPNVRLNDLFTIDDPAQRGAVLGRLRDKHVDFIIVDAADHFRPRLAIELDGKSHQKAEQQYRDSVKDVIFRSGGLTLLRLPSRRYSVAELRNELRRAGLKSGN
;
A
#
# COMPACT_ATOMS: atom_id res chain seq x y z
N MET A 1 -9.34 -39.31 86.43
CA MET A 1 -9.80 -37.90 86.45
C MET A 1 -9.58 -37.29 85.06
N PRO A 2 -10.53 -36.49 84.54
CA PRO A 2 -11.01 -36.58 83.16
C PRO A 2 -10.56 -35.41 82.26
N ARG A 3 -10.67 -35.56 80.94
CA ARG A 3 -11.56 -34.67 80.15
C ARG A 3 -11.86 -35.22 78.76
N LEU A 4 -13.12 -35.61 78.61
CA LEU A 4 -13.86 -35.61 77.36
C LEU A 4 -14.04 -34.15 76.92
N THR A 5 -13.83 -33.85 75.64
CA THR A 5 -14.57 -32.75 74.98
C THR A 5 -15.04 -33.22 73.61
N VAL A 6 -16.31 -32.94 73.36
CA VAL A 6 -17.18 -33.45 72.30
C VAL A 6 -16.99 -32.68 70.98
N ARG A 7 -17.32 -33.35 69.87
CA ARG A 7 -17.32 -32.94 68.44
C ARG A 7 -18.11 -31.64 68.15
N PRO A 8 -17.99 -31.09 66.93
CA PRO A 8 -19.08 -31.34 66.00
C PRO A 8 -18.65 -31.71 64.57
N ALA A 9 -19.66 -32.17 63.83
CA ALA A 9 -19.60 -32.75 62.51
C ALA A 9 -19.73 -31.72 61.38
N GLY A 10 -19.22 -32.10 60.20
CA GLY A 10 -19.81 -31.73 58.92
C GLY A 10 -19.14 -30.56 58.16
N ARG A 11 -18.51 -30.88 57.03
CA ARG A 11 -19.06 -30.65 55.68
C ARG A 11 -17.94 -30.79 54.63
N ARG A 12 -18.18 -31.73 53.72
CA ARG A 12 -17.91 -31.72 52.27
C ARG A 12 -16.70 -30.90 51.80
N ALA A 13 -15.71 -31.62 51.27
CA ALA A 13 -14.78 -31.10 50.27
C ALA A 13 -15.57 -30.38 49.17
N ARG A 14 -15.30 -29.09 48.99
CA ARG A 14 -15.60 -28.36 47.76
C ARG A 14 -14.27 -28.10 47.08
N ALA A 15 -14.05 -28.75 45.96
CA ALA A 15 -13.02 -28.37 45.01
C ALA A 15 -13.28 -26.92 44.60
N GLY A 16 -12.40 -26.01 45.03
CA GLY A 16 -12.38 -24.64 44.58
C GLY A 16 -11.94 -24.61 43.12
N PHE A 17 -12.90 -24.68 42.21
CA PHE A 17 -12.68 -24.36 40.81
C PHE A 17 -12.61 -22.82 40.72
N PHE A 18 -11.42 -22.26 40.88
CA PHE A 18 -11.16 -20.87 40.51
C PHE A 18 -11.26 -20.77 38.99
N LEU A 19 -12.47 -20.55 38.48
CA LEU A 19 -12.68 -19.93 37.17
C LEU A 19 -12.30 -18.46 37.33
N THR A 20 -11.01 -18.17 37.26
CA THR A 20 -10.57 -16.85 36.82
C THR A 20 -11.08 -16.69 35.40
N SER A 21 -12.14 -15.89 35.26
CA SER A 21 -12.72 -15.45 34.00
C SER A 21 -11.60 -14.89 33.12
N ILE A 22 -11.11 -15.73 32.20
CA ILE A 22 -10.39 -15.25 31.04
C ILE A 22 -11.45 -14.52 30.24
N SER A 23 -11.37 -13.18 30.22
CA SER A 23 -12.14 -12.39 29.26
C SER A 23 -11.71 -12.88 27.88
N SER A 24 -12.52 -13.78 27.32
CA SER A 24 -12.34 -14.27 25.97
C SER A 24 -12.56 -13.07 25.07
N GLY A 25 -11.49 -12.34 24.76
CA GLY A 25 -11.49 -11.37 23.69
C GLY A 25 -12.05 -12.09 22.48
N ARG A 26 -13.26 -11.71 22.05
CA ARG A 26 -13.89 -12.29 20.86
C ARG A 26 -12.84 -12.23 19.76
N ARG A 27 -12.31 -13.38 19.37
CA ARG A 27 -11.53 -13.49 18.15
C ARG A 27 -12.50 -13.07 17.05
N LYS A 28 -12.27 -11.86 16.49
CA LYS A 28 -13.05 -11.35 15.37
C LYS A 28 -13.01 -12.43 14.29
N THR A 29 -14.16 -13.03 14.04
CA THR A 29 -14.26 -14.14 13.10
C THR A 29 -14.07 -13.61 11.68
N GLY A 30 -13.70 -14.47 10.73
CA GLY A 30 -13.63 -14.08 9.31
C GLY A 30 -14.95 -13.48 8.80
N ALA A 31 -16.08 -13.86 9.40
CA ALA A 31 -17.40 -13.31 9.12
C ALA A 31 -17.55 -11.84 9.57
N ASP A 32 -17.02 -11.47 10.74
CA ASP A 32 -17.02 -10.07 11.22
C ASP A 32 -16.17 -9.16 10.31
N PHE A 33 -15.12 -9.74 9.70
CA PHE A 33 -14.27 -9.03 8.74
C PHE A 33 -14.97 -8.87 7.39
N ALA A 34 -15.58 -9.93 6.86
CA ALA A 34 -16.31 -9.89 5.59
C ALA A 34 -17.48 -8.90 5.61
N ALA A 35 -18.20 -8.77 6.73
CA ALA A 35 -19.30 -7.82 6.89
C ALA A 35 -18.88 -6.33 6.83
N ARG A 36 -17.57 -6.04 6.94
CA ARG A 36 -17.00 -4.69 6.92
C ARG A 36 -16.24 -4.39 5.63
N LEU A 37 -16.20 -5.33 4.70
CA LEU A 37 -15.52 -5.17 3.42
C LEU A 37 -16.54 -4.84 2.32
N GLY A 38 -16.29 -3.75 1.61
CA GLY A 38 -16.97 -3.42 0.36
C GLY A 38 -15.96 -3.32 -0.77
N ALA A 39 -16.29 -3.85 -1.94
CA ALA A 39 -15.48 -3.64 -3.13
C ALA A 39 -15.46 -2.15 -3.50
N ALA A 40 -14.28 -1.61 -3.80
CA ALA A 40 -14.20 -0.25 -4.31
C ALA A 40 -14.90 -0.17 -5.67
N LEU A 41 -15.93 0.67 -5.77
CA LEU A 41 -16.68 0.90 -7.02
C LEU A 41 -15.79 1.48 -8.14
N LEU A 42 -14.66 2.10 -7.79
CA LEU A 42 -13.69 2.66 -8.71
C LEU A 42 -12.27 2.43 -8.17
N LEU A 43 -11.39 1.93 -9.04
CA LEU A 43 -9.96 1.76 -8.75
C LEU A 43 -9.24 3.11 -8.58
N PHE A 44 -9.73 4.15 -9.25
CA PHE A 44 -9.13 5.47 -9.31
C PHE A 44 -9.87 6.48 -8.43
N ARG A 45 -9.12 7.29 -7.68
CA ARG A 45 -9.71 8.50 -7.10
C ARG A 45 -10.16 9.45 -8.22
N ARG A 46 -11.06 10.39 -7.91
CA ARG A 46 -11.66 11.33 -8.88
C ARG A 46 -10.63 12.08 -9.74
N ARG A 47 -9.40 12.24 -9.25
CA ARG A 47 -8.28 12.95 -9.88
C ARG A 47 -7.52 12.09 -10.92
N GLU A 48 -7.32 10.80 -10.64
CA GLU A 48 -6.60 9.85 -11.53
C GLU A 48 -7.44 9.41 -12.76
N ARG A 49 -8.77 9.61 -12.72
CA ARG A 49 -9.69 9.29 -13.83
C ARG A 49 -9.44 10.07 -15.12
N PHE A 50 -8.74 11.20 -15.06
CA PHE A 50 -8.44 11.99 -16.24
C PHE A 50 -7.17 11.51 -16.93
N PHE A 51 -6.14 11.14 -16.16
CA PHE A 51 -4.89 10.62 -16.70
C PHE A 51 -5.08 9.23 -17.34
N SER A 52 -5.87 8.35 -16.73
CA SER A 52 -6.18 7.03 -17.30
C SER A 52 -6.84 7.09 -18.69
N ARG A 53 -7.63 8.15 -18.96
CA ARG A 53 -8.18 8.41 -20.30
C ARG A 53 -7.12 8.90 -21.29
N SER A 54 -6.10 9.61 -20.84
CA SER A 54 -4.95 10.02 -21.66
C SER A 54 -3.97 8.87 -21.91
N GLY A 55 -3.81 7.93 -20.96
CA GLY A 55 -3.01 6.71 -21.14
C GLY A 55 -3.50 5.82 -22.30
N ARG A 56 -4.82 5.79 -22.55
CA ARG A 56 -5.41 5.16 -23.75
C ARG A 56 -4.96 5.79 -25.08
N ARG A 57 -4.18 6.88 -25.04
CA ARG A 57 -3.69 7.64 -26.20
C ARG A 57 -2.18 7.51 -26.42
N LEU A 58 -1.49 6.62 -25.70
CA LEU A 58 -0.20 6.03 -26.12
C LEU A 58 -0.37 5.04 -27.30
N ARG A 59 -1.52 5.06 -27.98
CA ARG A 59 -1.76 4.27 -29.19
C ARG A 59 -0.73 4.65 -30.25
N GLY A 60 -0.23 3.63 -30.96
CA GLY A 60 0.84 3.75 -31.92
C GLY A 60 2.25 3.70 -31.32
N THR A 61 2.40 3.44 -30.01
CA THR A 61 3.71 3.12 -29.40
C THR A 61 3.65 1.79 -28.65
N SER A 62 4.83 1.25 -28.30
CA SER A 62 4.96 0.10 -27.42
C SER A 62 4.58 0.39 -25.97
N TYR A 63 4.48 1.66 -25.57
CA TYR A 63 4.28 2.03 -24.18
C TYR A 63 2.86 1.74 -23.67
N ARG A 64 2.78 1.28 -22.42
CA ARG A 64 1.54 1.00 -21.69
C ARG A 64 1.61 1.66 -20.32
N ALA A 65 0.47 2.18 -19.86
CA ALA A 65 0.35 2.78 -18.54
C ALA A 65 -0.45 1.85 -17.63
N PHE A 66 0.14 1.45 -16.50
CA PHE A 66 -0.51 0.64 -15.48
C PHE A 66 -0.79 1.49 -14.25
N PRO A 67 -2.03 1.51 -13.76
CA PRO A 67 -2.39 2.36 -12.63
C PRO A 67 -2.18 1.68 -11.27
N ASN A 68 -2.05 2.50 -10.22
CA ASN A 68 -2.10 2.09 -8.82
C ASN A 68 -1.18 0.89 -8.51
N VAL A 69 0.07 0.97 -8.95
CA VAL A 69 1.04 -0.11 -8.80
C VAL A 69 1.76 0.04 -7.47
N ARG A 70 1.83 -1.05 -6.69
CA ARG A 70 2.50 -1.04 -5.39
C ARG A 70 4.00 -0.92 -5.59
N LEU A 71 4.69 -0.16 -4.74
CA LEU A 71 6.15 -0.04 -4.84
C LEU A 71 6.86 -1.37 -4.60
N ASN A 72 6.26 -2.27 -3.81
CA ASN A 72 6.78 -3.62 -3.60
C ASN A 72 6.80 -4.48 -4.87
N ASP A 73 6.00 -4.15 -5.88
CA ASP A 73 5.98 -4.86 -7.15
C ASP A 73 6.96 -4.24 -8.17
N LEU A 74 7.54 -3.08 -7.85
CA LEU A 74 8.46 -2.35 -8.73
C LEU A 74 9.94 -2.51 -8.36
N PHE A 75 10.25 -2.80 -7.10
CA PHE A 75 11.62 -2.81 -6.59
C PHE A 75 11.96 -4.14 -5.93
N THR A 76 13.16 -4.64 -6.22
CA THR A 76 13.77 -5.75 -5.48
C THR A 76 14.55 -5.20 -4.30
N ILE A 77 14.61 -5.97 -3.22
CA ILE A 77 15.43 -5.64 -2.05
C ILE A 77 16.62 -6.58 -2.07
N ASP A 78 17.80 -6.02 -2.35
CA ASP A 78 19.02 -6.79 -2.57
C ASP A 78 19.72 -7.17 -1.26
N ASP A 79 19.49 -6.42 -0.18
CA ASP A 79 20.02 -6.71 1.16
C ASP A 79 19.01 -7.54 1.99
N PRO A 80 19.26 -8.84 2.23
CA PRO A 80 18.37 -9.68 3.02
C PRO A 80 18.23 -9.23 4.48
N ALA A 81 19.28 -8.66 5.07
CA ALA A 81 19.27 -8.24 6.47
C ALA A 81 18.35 -7.04 6.70
N GLN A 82 18.26 -6.14 5.71
CA GLN A 82 17.38 -4.97 5.75
C GLN A 82 15.99 -5.23 5.15
N ARG A 83 15.73 -6.44 4.63
CA ARG A 83 14.51 -6.78 3.90
C ARG A 83 13.24 -6.42 4.66
N GLY A 84 13.15 -6.76 5.94
CA GLY A 84 11.96 -6.46 6.75
C GLY A 84 11.70 -4.95 6.90
N ALA A 85 12.75 -4.17 7.17
CA ALA A 85 12.65 -2.72 7.33
C ALA A 85 12.29 -2.01 6.01
N VAL A 86 12.93 -2.39 4.91
CA VAL A 86 12.65 -1.84 3.58
C VAL A 86 11.25 -2.25 3.11
N LEU A 87 10.86 -3.52 3.30
CA LEU A 87 9.52 -4.00 2.95
C LEU A 87 8.44 -3.22 3.69
N GLY A 88 8.63 -2.91 4.97
CA GLY A 88 7.72 -2.05 5.73
C GLY A 88 7.58 -0.65 5.14
N ARG A 89 8.65 -0.10 4.53
CA ARG A 89 8.59 1.18 3.82
C ARG A 89 7.87 1.07 2.47
N LEU A 90 7.84 -0.09 1.82
CA LEU A 90 7.20 -0.28 0.51
C LEU A 90 5.73 -0.73 0.58
N ARG A 91 5.37 -1.55 1.57
CA ARG A 91 4.14 -2.37 1.62
C ARG A 91 2.84 -1.61 1.40
N ASP A 92 2.76 -0.38 1.89
CA ASP A 92 1.54 0.44 1.83
C ASP A 92 1.65 1.64 0.89
N LYS A 93 2.69 1.65 0.04
CA LYS A 93 2.93 2.73 -0.92
C LYS A 93 2.63 2.26 -2.33
N HIS A 94 1.97 3.12 -3.09
CA HIS A 94 1.71 2.94 -4.51
C HIS A 94 2.19 4.17 -5.27
N VAL A 95 2.44 3.96 -6.56
CA VAL A 95 2.53 5.01 -7.56
C VAL A 95 1.21 5.09 -8.32
N ASP A 96 0.81 6.29 -8.74
CA ASP A 96 -0.46 6.45 -9.45
C ASP A 96 -0.42 5.76 -10.82
N PHE A 97 0.70 5.88 -11.55
CA PHE A 97 0.92 5.17 -12.80
C PHE A 97 2.37 4.72 -12.97
N ILE A 98 2.56 3.60 -13.65
CA ILE A 98 3.85 3.18 -14.22
C ILE A 98 3.71 3.09 -15.74
N ILE A 99 4.65 3.69 -16.45
CA ILE A 99 4.84 3.51 -17.89
C ILE A 99 5.83 2.38 -18.09
N VAL A 100 5.39 1.38 -18.85
CA VAL A 100 6.19 0.22 -19.22
C VAL A 100 6.28 0.10 -20.74
N ASP A 101 7.34 -0.55 -21.20
CA ASP A 101 7.57 -0.82 -22.61
C ASP A 101 7.12 -2.24 -22.97
N ALA A 102 5.99 -2.38 -23.67
CA ALA A 102 5.48 -3.71 -24.03
C ALA A 102 6.33 -4.41 -25.09
N ALA A 103 7.19 -3.69 -25.83
CA ALA A 103 8.14 -4.30 -26.76
C ALA A 103 9.37 -4.87 -26.04
N ASP A 104 9.66 -4.37 -24.83
CA ASP A 104 10.75 -4.83 -23.97
C ASP A 104 10.19 -5.50 -22.71
N HIS A 105 9.44 -6.60 -22.89
CA HIS A 105 8.94 -7.47 -21.80
C HIS A 105 8.22 -6.72 -20.65
N PHE A 106 7.49 -5.65 -20.96
CA PHE A 106 6.84 -4.79 -19.96
C PHE A 106 7.81 -4.17 -18.95
N ARG A 107 9.05 -3.90 -19.37
CA ARG A 107 10.07 -3.26 -18.53
C ARG A 107 9.58 -1.88 -18.07
N PRO A 108 9.60 -1.60 -16.75
CA PRO A 108 9.32 -0.27 -16.22
C PRO A 108 10.29 0.77 -16.78
N ARG A 109 9.75 1.88 -17.30
CA ARG A 109 10.55 2.99 -17.81
C ARG A 109 10.42 4.25 -16.96
N LEU A 110 9.21 4.53 -16.47
CA LEU A 110 8.92 5.78 -15.77
C LEU A 110 7.72 5.60 -14.83
N ALA A 111 7.84 6.04 -13.60
CA ALA A 111 6.74 6.18 -12.66
C ALA A 111 6.14 7.59 -12.71
N ILE A 112 4.84 7.73 -12.46
CA ILE A 112 4.13 9.00 -12.51
C ILE A 112 3.24 9.16 -11.27
N GLU A 113 3.35 10.32 -10.62
CA GLU A 113 2.42 10.76 -9.58
C GLU A 113 1.67 12.02 -9.98
N LEU A 114 0.40 12.09 -9.59
CA LEU A 114 -0.50 13.18 -9.89
C LEU A 114 -0.67 14.08 -8.66
N ASP A 115 -0.02 15.24 -8.70
CA ASP A 115 -0.07 16.19 -7.60
C ASP A 115 -1.39 16.97 -7.59
N GLY A 116 -2.11 16.86 -6.48
CA GLY A 116 -3.27 17.67 -6.20
C GLY A 116 -2.93 18.96 -5.47
N LYS A 117 -3.75 20.00 -5.62
CA LYS A 117 -3.81 21.09 -4.65
C LYS A 117 -4.34 20.51 -3.34
N SER A 118 -3.48 20.12 -2.39
CA SER A 118 -3.93 19.82 -1.04
C SER A 118 -2.81 20.07 -0.03
N HIS A 119 -3.16 20.84 0.99
CA HIS A 119 -2.31 21.40 2.02
C HIS A 119 -2.26 20.50 3.25
N GLN A 120 -1.21 19.69 3.38
CA GLN A 120 -0.66 19.26 4.67
C GLN A 120 0.87 19.12 4.51
N LYS A 121 1.56 20.26 4.55
CA LYS A 121 2.94 20.40 4.03
C LYS A 121 3.94 19.43 4.66
N ALA A 122 3.92 19.24 5.98
CA ALA A 122 4.97 18.48 6.67
C ALA A 122 4.87 16.96 6.46
N GLU A 123 3.71 16.35 6.68
CA GLU A 123 3.52 14.90 6.46
C GLU A 123 3.69 14.55 4.98
N GLN A 124 3.15 15.38 4.09
CA GLN A 124 3.30 15.21 2.65
C GLN A 124 4.77 15.28 2.21
N GLN A 125 5.53 16.26 2.70
CA GLN A 125 6.97 16.37 2.43
C GLN A 125 7.75 15.13 2.90
N TYR A 126 7.44 14.64 4.10
CA TYR A 126 8.07 13.41 4.59
C TYR A 126 7.75 12.22 3.67
N ARG A 127 6.47 12.02 3.32
CA ARG A 127 6.06 10.93 2.43
C ARG A 127 6.68 11.03 1.04
N ASP A 128 6.77 12.24 0.50
CA ASP A 128 7.36 12.50 -0.82
C ASP A 128 8.86 12.24 -0.80
N SER A 129 9.58 12.71 0.23
CA SER A 129 11.02 12.44 0.39
C SER A 129 11.33 10.95 0.50
N VAL A 130 10.49 10.17 1.20
CA VAL A 130 10.66 8.72 1.29
C VAL A 130 10.51 8.08 -0.10
N LYS A 131 9.53 8.51 -0.90
CA LYS A 131 9.36 8.02 -2.27
C LYS A 131 10.54 8.42 -3.15
N ASP A 132 11.02 9.66 -3.07
CA ASP A 132 12.17 10.11 -3.85
C ASP A 132 13.41 9.27 -3.57
N VAL A 133 13.66 8.95 -2.31
CA VAL A 133 14.76 8.05 -1.93
C VAL A 133 14.56 6.66 -2.52
N ILE A 134 13.36 6.08 -2.45
CA ILE A 134 13.06 4.75 -3.01
C ILE A 134 13.31 4.74 -4.53
N PHE A 135 12.72 5.66 -5.28
CA PHE A 135 12.83 5.72 -6.73
C PHE A 135 14.26 5.98 -7.20
N ARG A 136 14.97 6.90 -6.54
CA ARG A 136 16.39 7.16 -6.82
C ARG A 136 17.26 5.94 -6.55
N SER A 137 17.05 5.26 -5.41
CA SER A 137 17.85 4.08 -5.04
C SER A 137 17.56 2.88 -5.93
N GLY A 138 16.30 2.72 -6.37
CA GLY A 138 15.88 1.66 -7.27
C GLY A 138 16.10 1.94 -8.76
N GLY A 139 16.74 3.07 -9.11
CA GLY A 139 17.08 3.40 -10.49
C GLY A 139 15.87 3.62 -11.42
N LEU A 140 14.71 3.98 -10.87
CA LEU A 140 13.48 4.21 -11.64
C LEU A 140 13.09 5.69 -11.54
N THR A 141 12.93 6.36 -12.68
CA THR A 141 12.56 7.77 -12.71
C THR A 141 11.12 7.98 -12.21
N LEU A 142 10.93 8.96 -11.33
CA LEU A 142 9.61 9.41 -10.85
C LEU A 142 9.27 10.79 -11.40
N LEU A 143 8.24 10.87 -12.23
CA LEU A 143 7.70 12.11 -12.80
C LEU A 143 6.46 12.57 -12.02
N ARG A 144 6.50 13.78 -11.46
CA ARG A 144 5.32 14.40 -10.83
C ARG A 144 4.63 15.33 -11.80
N LEU A 145 3.33 15.12 -12.00
CA LEU A 145 2.50 15.92 -12.90
C LEU A 145 1.36 16.55 -12.12
N PRO A 146 1.04 17.84 -12.35
CA PRO A 146 -0.18 18.42 -11.83
C PRO A 146 -1.41 17.60 -12.23
N SER A 147 -2.32 17.35 -11.29
CA SER A 147 -3.60 16.67 -11.52
C SER A 147 -4.54 17.55 -12.36
N ARG A 148 -4.34 17.58 -13.68
CA ARG A 148 -5.15 18.28 -14.67
C ARG A 148 -5.39 17.42 -15.92
N ARG A 149 -6.16 17.96 -16.87
CA ARG A 149 -6.27 17.36 -18.20
C ARG A 149 -5.02 17.70 -19.02
N TYR A 150 -4.50 16.69 -19.72
CA TYR A 150 -3.42 16.82 -20.68
C TYR A 150 -3.93 16.38 -22.06
N SER A 151 -3.62 17.15 -23.08
CA SER A 151 -3.66 16.67 -24.47
C SER A 151 -2.61 15.58 -24.68
N VAL A 152 -2.74 14.84 -25.79
CA VAL A 152 -1.77 13.78 -26.13
C VAL A 152 -0.38 14.36 -26.37
N ALA A 153 -0.30 15.49 -27.07
CA ALA A 153 0.95 16.16 -27.37
C ALA A 153 1.65 16.66 -26.10
N GLU A 154 0.91 17.31 -25.19
CA GLU A 154 1.46 17.74 -23.90
C GLU A 154 1.98 16.55 -23.10
N LEU A 155 1.20 15.48 -22.95
CA LEU A 155 1.64 14.32 -22.18
C LEU A 155 2.87 13.67 -22.80
N ARG A 156 2.92 13.49 -24.13
CA ARG A 156 4.10 12.96 -24.83
C ARG A 156 5.33 13.84 -24.62
N ASN A 157 5.17 15.16 -24.64
CA ASN A 157 6.27 16.08 -24.40
C ASN A 157 6.80 15.97 -22.96
N GLU A 158 5.93 15.89 -21.96
CA GLU A 158 6.35 15.69 -20.56
C GLU A 158 7.06 14.34 -20.37
N LEU A 159 6.53 13.26 -20.95
CA LEU A 159 7.18 11.94 -20.90
C LEU A 159 8.56 11.96 -21.57
N ARG A 160 8.69 12.60 -22.73
CA ARG A 160 9.97 12.75 -23.44
C ARG A 160 10.98 13.57 -22.65
N ARG A 161 10.54 14.68 -22.03
CA ARG A 161 11.37 15.51 -21.14
C ARG A 161 11.87 14.72 -19.94
N ALA A 162 11.04 13.81 -19.42
CA ALA A 162 11.40 12.89 -18.35
C ALA A 162 12.32 11.74 -18.80
N GLY A 163 12.76 11.72 -20.07
CA GLY A 163 13.70 10.73 -20.60
C GLY A 163 13.05 9.50 -21.22
N LEU A 164 11.71 9.46 -21.38
CA LEU A 164 11.06 8.41 -22.14
C LEU A 164 11.46 8.55 -23.61
N LYS A 165 12.26 7.60 -24.12
CA LYS A 165 12.66 7.55 -25.52
C LYS A 165 11.42 7.36 -26.40
N SER A 166 11.50 7.74 -27.68
CA SER A 166 10.49 7.32 -28.64
C SER A 166 10.57 5.79 -28.73
N GLY A 167 9.51 5.09 -28.29
CA GLY A 167 9.41 3.66 -28.48
C GLY A 167 9.47 3.38 -29.98
N ASN A 168 10.33 2.44 -30.36
CA ASN A 168 10.54 2.04 -31.75
C ASN A 168 9.24 1.45 -32.34
#